data_AF-A0A328DQZ7-F1
#
_entry.id   AF-A0A328DQZ7-F1
#
_cell.length_a   1.000
_cell.length_b   1.000
_cell.length_c   1.000
_cell.angle_alpha   90.00
_cell.angle_beta   90.00
_cell.angle_gamma   90.00
#
_symmetry.space_group_name_H-M   'P 1'
#
loop_
_entity.id
_entity.type
_entity.pdbx_description
1 polymer ?
#
loop_
_entity_poly.entity_id
_entity_poly.type
_entity_poly.pdbx_seq_one_letter_code
_entity_poly.pdbx_strand_id
1 'polypeptide(L)'
;MATAEALSVIPAAVLRNLSDKLYEKRKNAALELEGIVKQLAVAGDHDRITAVVKLLSEDYAYSPQANHRKGGLIGLAAATVGLTSEAANHLEQIVPPVLNSFSDQDSRVRYYACESLYNIAKVVRGEFIVFFNQIFDALCKLSADSDSNVQSAAHLLDRLVKDIVTESDQFRYDEVLVPET
;
A
#
# COMPACT_ATOMS: atom_id res chain seq x y z
N MET A 1 -9.96 -19.41 -8.12
CA MET A 1 -11.07 -19.27 -7.16
C MET A 1 -11.11 -17.87 -6.58
N ALA A 2 -10.03 -17.37 -5.97
CA ALA A 2 -9.95 -16.00 -5.44
C ALA A 2 -10.44 -14.87 -6.38
N THR A 3 -10.04 -14.87 -7.66
CA THR A 3 -10.52 -13.85 -8.61
C THR A 3 -12.05 -13.88 -8.79
N ALA A 4 -12.67 -15.06 -8.87
CA ALA A 4 -14.12 -15.18 -9.02
C ALA A 4 -14.87 -14.71 -7.75
N GLU A 5 -14.31 -14.97 -6.58
CA GLU A 5 -14.84 -14.51 -5.30
C GLU A 5 -14.77 -12.98 -5.19
N ALA A 6 -13.62 -12.38 -5.51
CA ALA A 6 -13.48 -10.93 -5.54
C ALA A 6 -14.44 -10.25 -6.53
N LEU A 7 -14.61 -10.84 -7.73
CA LEU A 7 -15.55 -10.36 -8.75
C LEU A 7 -17.02 -10.45 -8.34
N SER A 8 -17.37 -11.32 -7.39
CA SER A 8 -18.73 -11.43 -6.87
C SER A 8 -19.09 -10.32 -5.89
N VAL A 9 -18.09 -9.62 -5.35
CA VAL A 9 -18.25 -8.61 -4.31
C VAL A 9 -18.01 -7.20 -4.84
N ILE A 10 -17.01 -7.05 -5.70
CA ILE A 10 -16.68 -5.75 -6.29
C ILE A 10 -17.50 -5.54 -7.56
N PRO A 11 -18.32 -4.48 -7.65
CA PRO A 11 -19.04 -4.15 -8.87
C PRO A 11 -18.08 -3.97 -10.06
N ALA A 12 -18.45 -4.52 -11.23
CA ALA A 12 -17.62 -4.40 -12.44
C ALA A 12 -17.29 -2.94 -12.82
N ALA A 13 -18.18 -1.99 -12.48
CA ALA A 13 -17.94 -0.57 -12.69
C ALA A 13 -16.77 -0.04 -11.85
N VAL A 14 -16.61 -0.49 -10.60
CA VAL A 14 -15.50 -0.14 -9.71
C VAL A 14 -14.18 -0.63 -10.30
N LEU A 15 -14.12 -1.90 -10.69
CA LEU A 15 -12.93 -2.51 -11.30
C LEU A 15 -12.50 -1.81 -12.58
N ARG A 16 -13.47 -1.49 -13.45
CA ARG A 16 -13.21 -0.73 -14.66
C ARG A 16 -12.66 0.67 -14.32
N ASN A 17 -13.29 1.37 -13.39
CA ASN A 17 -12.92 2.74 -13.03
C ASN A 17 -11.56 2.82 -12.31
N LEU A 18 -11.17 1.79 -11.55
CA LEU A 18 -9.83 1.66 -10.93
C LEU A 18 -8.71 1.68 -11.98
N SER A 19 -8.97 1.16 -13.19
CA SER A 19 -8.01 1.14 -14.30
C SER A 19 -8.24 2.27 -15.33
N ASP A 20 -9.13 3.22 -15.05
CA ASP A 20 -9.43 4.33 -15.97
C ASP A 20 -8.20 5.23 -16.14
N LYS A 21 -8.13 5.98 -17.25
CA LYS A 21 -7.04 6.93 -17.52
C LYS A 21 -7.12 8.17 -16.61
N LEU A 22 -8.33 8.57 -16.23
CA LEU A 22 -8.58 9.73 -15.38
C LEU A 22 -8.37 9.40 -13.90
N TYR A 23 -7.59 10.24 -13.21
CA TYR A 23 -7.35 10.08 -11.78
C TYR A 23 -8.62 10.12 -10.94
N GLU A 24 -9.50 11.10 -11.18
CA GLU A 24 -10.74 11.27 -10.40
C GLU A 24 -11.63 10.02 -10.42
N LYS A 25 -11.68 9.31 -11.56
CA LYS A 25 -12.43 8.06 -11.65
C LYS A 25 -11.79 6.93 -10.83
N ARG A 26 -10.45 6.84 -10.84
CA ARG A 26 -9.72 5.87 -10.00
C ARG A 26 -9.95 6.16 -8.52
N LYS A 27 -9.89 7.44 -8.12
CA LYS A 27 -10.12 7.88 -6.74
C LYS A 27 -11.54 7.54 -6.27
N ASN A 28 -12.56 7.85 -7.07
CA ASN A 28 -13.94 7.53 -6.72
C ASN A 28 -14.17 6.01 -6.60
N ALA A 29 -13.58 5.21 -7.50
CA ALA A 29 -13.64 3.76 -7.42
C ALA A 29 -12.92 3.21 -6.18
N ALA A 30 -11.78 3.80 -5.80
CA ALA A 30 -11.06 3.44 -4.59
C ALA A 30 -11.88 3.74 -3.31
N LEU A 31 -12.59 4.86 -3.26
CA LEU A 31 -13.50 5.18 -2.14
C LEU A 31 -14.66 4.18 -2.03
N GLU A 32 -15.21 3.75 -3.16
CA GLU A 32 -16.28 2.74 -3.17
C GLU A 32 -15.74 1.36 -2.73
N LEU A 33 -14.53 1.01 -3.18
CA LEU A 33 -13.81 -0.19 -2.75
C LEU A 33 -13.49 -0.18 -1.25
N GLU A 34 -13.05 0.94 -0.69
CA GLU A 34 -12.86 1.11 0.77
C GLU A 34 -14.13 0.77 1.53
N GLY A 35 -15.28 1.30 1.09
CA GLY A 35 -16.58 1.03 1.68
C GLY A 35 -16.96 -0.46 1.65
N ILE A 36 -16.68 -1.14 0.54
CA ILE A 36 -16.90 -2.58 0.38
C ILE A 36 -16.02 -3.36 1.36
N VAL A 37 -14.71 -3.09 1.39
CA VAL A 37 -13.77 -3.79 2.28
C VAL A 37 -14.12 -3.58 3.75
N LYS A 38 -14.54 -2.37 4.11
CA LYS A 38 -15.03 -2.05 5.46
C LYS A 38 -16.26 -2.87 5.84
N GLN A 39 -17.21 -3.06 4.93
CA GLN A 39 -18.38 -3.90 5.18
C GLN A 39 -18.00 -5.37 5.38
N LEU A 40 -17.07 -5.89 4.57
CA LEU A 40 -16.57 -7.26 4.72
C LEU A 40 -15.85 -7.44 6.07
N ALA A 41 -15.05 -6.46 6.49
CA ALA A 41 -14.34 -6.50 7.77
C ALA A 41 -15.33 -6.53 8.95
N VAL A 42 -16.38 -5.69 8.92
CA VAL A 42 -17.45 -5.71 9.93
C VAL A 42 -18.21 -7.04 9.94
N ALA A 43 -18.37 -7.68 8.77
CA ALA A 43 -19.01 -8.98 8.64
C ALA A 43 -18.10 -10.16 9.02
N GLY A 44 -16.79 -9.94 9.25
CA GLY A 44 -15.81 -11.00 9.50
C GLY A 44 -15.54 -11.89 8.28
N ASP A 45 -15.76 -11.38 7.06
CA ASP A 45 -15.63 -12.15 5.82
C ASP A 45 -14.17 -12.11 5.30
N HIS A 46 -13.29 -12.76 6.05
CA HIS A 46 -11.84 -12.76 5.82
C HIS A 46 -11.43 -13.41 4.48
N ASP A 47 -12.19 -14.41 4.02
CA ASP A 47 -11.94 -15.07 2.74
C ASP A 47 -12.12 -14.10 1.58
N ARG A 48 -13.22 -13.33 1.59
CA ARG A 48 -13.47 -12.33 0.55
C ARG A 48 -12.51 -11.15 0.62
N ILE A 49 -12.12 -10.72 1.81
CA ILE A 49 -11.07 -9.70 1.96
C ILE A 49 -9.77 -10.18 1.31
N THR A 50 -9.36 -11.41 1.61
CA THR A 50 -8.16 -12.02 1.03
C THR A 50 -8.26 -12.10 -0.49
N ALA A 51 -9.42 -12.50 -1.02
CA ALA A 51 -9.67 -12.52 -2.45
C ALA A 51 -9.54 -11.13 -3.09
N VAL A 52 -10.07 -10.08 -2.46
CA VAL A 52 -9.97 -8.69 -2.94
C VAL A 52 -8.52 -8.21 -2.94
N VAL A 53 -7.78 -8.40 -1.84
CA VAL A 53 -6.37 -8.01 -1.74
C VAL A 53 -5.54 -8.73 -2.81
N LYS A 54 -5.78 -10.03 -2.99
CA LYS A 54 -5.10 -10.83 -4.01
C LYS A 54 -5.38 -10.33 -5.42
N LEU A 55 -6.63 -10.01 -5.76
CA LEU A 55 -6.99 -9.43 -7.06
C LEU A 55 -6.27 -8.10 -7.30
N LEU A 56 -6.23 -7.20 -6.31
CA LEU A 56 -5.56 -5.90 -6.43
C LEU A 56 -4.04 -6.03 -6.55
N SER A 57 -3.45 -7.05 -5.91
CA SER A 57 -2.03 -7.36 -6.00
C SER A 57 -1.68 -7.99 -7.36
N GLU A 58 -2.26 -9.15 -7.67
CA GLU A 58 -1.85 -9.98 -8.80
C GLU A 58 -2.35 -9.44 -10.15
N ASP A 59 -3.63 -9.05 -10.24
CA ASP A 59 -4.24 -8.67 -11.51
C ASP A 59 -4.03 -7.17 -11.83
N TYR A 60 -3.76 -6.35 -10.80
CA TYR A 60 -3.58 -4.90 -10.94
C TYR A 60 -2.15 -4.43 -10.68
N ALA A 61 -1.63 -4.55 -9.45
CA ALA A 61 -0.33 -3.97 -9.09
C ALA A 61 0.84 -4.58 -9.86
N TYR A 62 0.80 -5.89 -10.15
CA TYR A 62 1.77 -6.58 -11.01
C TYR A 62 1.41 -6.59 -12.50
N SER A 63 0.34 -5.90 -12.89
CA SER A 63 -0.13 -5.89 -14.28
C SER A 63 0.90 -5.28 -15.24
N PRO A 64 1.03 -5.81 -16.48
CA PRO A 64 1.83 -5.15 -17.51
C PRO A 64 1.27 -3.77 -17.90
N GLN A 65 0.00 -3.49 -17.61
CA GLN A 65 -0.66 -2.24 -17.98
C GLN A 65 -0.49 -1.16 -16.90
N ALA A 66 0.10 -0.01 -17.26
CA ALA A 66 0.40 1.06 -16.30
C ALA A 66 -0.84 1.62 -15.56
N ASN A 67 -2.01 1.66 -16.21
CA ASN A 67 -3.24 2.13 -15.54
C ASN A 67 -3.78 1.11 -14.54
N HIS A 68 -3.62 -0.19 -14.80
CA HIS A 68 -3.95 -1.23 -13.84
C HIS A 68 -3.02 -1.13 -12.63
N ARG A 69 -1.71 -0.91 -12.83
CA ARG A 69 -0.78 -0.71 -11.70
C ARG A 69 -1.16 0.48 -10.83
N LYS A 70 -1.47 1.63 -11.43
CA LYS A 70 -1.98 2.82 -10.71
C LYS A 70 -3.26 2.50 -9.92
N GLY A 71 -4.18 1.75 -10.53
CA GLY A 71 -5.40 1.26 -9.90
C GLY A 71 -5.13 0.31 -8.73
N GLY A 72 -4.23 -0.65 -8.90
CA GLY A 72 -3.84 -1.59 -7.84
C GLY A 72 -3.25 -0.86 -6.64
N LEU A 73 -2.36 0.10 -6.88
CA LEU A 73 -1.75 0.89 -5.80
C LEU A 73 -2.79 1.68 -5.00
N ILE A 74 -3.67 2.44 -5.66
CA ILE A 74 -4.70 3.20 -4.94
C ILE A 74 -5.75 2.28 -4.30
N GLY A 75 -6.05 1.15 -4.93
CA GLY A 75 -6.98 0.14 -4.42
C GLY A 75 -6.45 -0.59 -3.19
N LEU A 76 -5.17 -0.96 -3.15
CA LEU A 76 -4.52 -1.57 -1.98
C LEU A 76 -4.49 -0.62 -0.80
N ALA A 77 -4.20 0.67 -1.04
CA ALA A 77 -4.27 1.70 0.00
C ALA A 77 -5.71 1.85 0.54
N ALA A 78 -6.72 1.93 -0.35
CA ALA A 78 -8.13 1.99 0.04
C ALA A 78 -8.60 0.75 0.81
N ALA A 79 -8.20 -0.46 0.38
CA ALA A 79 -8.49 -1.68 1.10
C ALA A 79 -7.88 -1.66 2.51
N THR A 80 -6.63 -1.19 2.65
CA THR A 80 -5.97 -1.03 3.96
C THR A 80 -6.75 -0.08 4.87
N VAL A 81 -7.20 1.06 4.34
CA VAL A 81 -8.04 2.02 5.09
C VAL A 81 -9.35 1.37 5.53
N GLY A 82 -10.01 0.62 4.64
CA GLY A 82 -11.26 -0.08 4.94
C GLY A 82 -11.11 -1.17 6.00
N LEU A 83 -9.96 -1.85 6.06
CA LEU A 83 -9.65 -2.89 7.05
C LEU A 83 -9.43 -2.34 8.46
N THR A 84 -8.95 -1.11 8.60
CA THR A 84 -8.69 -0.47 9.89
C THR A 84 -7.77 -1.33 10.78
N SER A 85 -8.26 -1.89 11.89
CA SER A 85 -7.48 -2.74 12.81
C SER A 85 -7.07 -4.08 12.20
N GLU A 86 -7.82 -4.60 11.23
CA GLU A 86 -7.51 -5.88 10.56
C GLU A 86 -6.42 -5.77 9.50
N ALA A 87 -5.97 -4.54 9.19
CA ALA A 87 -5.02 -4.29 8.10
C ALA A 87 -3.69 -5.02 8.30
N ALA A 88 -3.23 -5.16 9.55
CA ALA A 88 -1.98 -5.83 9.91
C ALA A 88 -1.92 -7.27 9.37
N ASN A 89 -3.05 -7.99 9.42
CA ASN A 89 -3.17 -9.39 8.97
C ASN A 89 -2.95 -9.58 7.45
N HIS A 90 -3.01 -8.49 6.68
CA HIS A 90 -2.90 -8.52 5.23
C HIS A 90 -1.64 -7.82 4.69
N LEU A 91 -0.79 -7.26 5.56
CA LEU A 91 0.37 -6.46 5.13
C LEU A 91 1.37 -7.24 4.29
N GLU A 92 1.59 -8.52 4.58
CA GLU A 92 2.47 -9.38 3.78
C GLU A 92 2.01 -9.53 2.32
N GLN A 93 0.70 -9.39 2.06
CA GLN A 93 0.15 -9.43 0.71
C GLN A 93 0.07 -8.04 0.07
N ILE A 94 -0.07 -6.98 0.88
CA ILE A 94 -0.28 -5.60 0.44
C ILE A 94 1.04 -4.87 0.17
N VAL A 95 2.04 -5.01 1.04
CA VAL A 95 3.27 -4.20 0.98
C VAL A 95 4.19 -4.58 -0.18
N PRO A 96 4.50 -5.87 -0.44
CA PRO A 96 5.40 -6.26 -1.54
C PRO A 96 5.02 -5.71 -2.93
N PRO A 97 3.76 -5.78 -3.40
CA PRO A 97 3.40 -5.20 -4.71
C PRO A 97 3.56 -3.68 -4.78
N VAL A 98 3.36 -2.98 -3.66
CA VAL A 98 3.58 -1.53 -3.58
C VAL A 98 5.08 -1.22 -3.67
N LEU A 99 5.93 -1.94 -2.93
CA LEU A 99 7.38 -1.78 -2.99
C LEU A 99 7.95 -2.09 -4.37
N ASN A 100 7.45 -3.14 -5.03
CA ASN A 100 7.85 -3.47 -6.41
C ASN A 100 7.62 -2.28 -7.37
N SER A 101 6.55 -1.53 -7.16
CA SER A 101 6.18 -0.38 -7.98
C SER A 101 7.08 0.85 -7.79
N PHE A 102 7.96 0.87 -6.79
CA PHE A 102 8.97 1.91 -6.63
C PHE A 102 10.05 1.90 -7.71
N SER A 103 10.25 0.77 -8.38
CA SER A 103 11.21 0.66 -9.49
C SER A 103 10.51 0.67 -10.86
N ASP A 104 9.25 1.08 -10.93
CA ASP A 104 8.49 1.08 -12.19
C ASP A 104 9.09 2.04 -13.22
N GLN A 105 9.05 1.67 -14.50
CA GLN A 105 9.50 2.53 -15.59
C GLN A 105 8.68 3.83 -15.72
N ASP A 106 7.40 3.84 -15.37
CA ASP A 106 6.51 5.01 -15.42
C ASP A 106 6.61 5.78 -14.10
N SER A 107 7.11 7.03 -14.16
CA SER A 107 7.27 7.87 -12.95
C SER A 107 5.95 8.11 -12.21
N ARG A 108 4.81 8.08 -12.92
CA ARG A 108 3.50 8.19 -12.27
C ARG A 108 3.17 6.95 -11.46
N VAL A 109 3.59 5.75 -11.89
CA VAL A 109 3.39 4.53 -11.08
C VAL A 109 4.24 4.63 -9.82
N ARG A 110 5.51 5.05 -9.93
CA ARG A 110 6.39 5.26 -8.77
C ARG A 110 5.84 6.30 -7.78
N TYR A 111 5.29 7.41 -8.29
CA TYR A 111 4.61 8.41 -7.47
C TYR A 111 3.41 7.81 -6.72
N TYR A 112 2.54 7.06 -7.42
CA TYR A 112 1.38 6.41 -6.79
C TYR A 112 1.83 5.40 -5.74
N ALA A 113 2.93 4.69 -5.95
CA ALA A 113 3.45 3.76 -4.97
C ALA A 113 3.86 4.50 -3.69
N CYS A 114 4.48 5.68 -3.80
CA CYS A 114 4.87 6.49 -2.64
C CYS A 114 3.64 6.97 -1.86
N GLU A 115 2.63 7.49 -2.58
CA GLU A 115 1.39 7.96 -1.99
C GLU A 115 0.59 6.82 -1.32
N SER A 116 0.48 5.67 -2.00
CA SER A 116 -0.20 4.49 -1.47
C SER A 116 0.50 3.95 -0.23
N LEU A 117 1.84 3.84 -0.25
CA LEU A 117 2.58 3.34 0.91
C LEU A 117 2.50 4.31 2.09
N TYR A 118 2.50 5.61 1.85
CA TYR A 118 2.28 6.62 2.88
C TYR A 118 0.92 6.41 3.57
N ASN A 119 -0.14 6.22 2.78
CA ASN A 119 -1.48 5.99 3.34
C ASN A 119 -1.57 4.67 4.10
N ILE A 120 -0.94 3.61 3.61
CA ILE A 120 -0.86 2.31 4.30
C ILE A 120 -0.14 2.46 5.64
N ALA A 121 1.07 3.04 5.63
CA ALA A 121 1.88 3.24 6.83
C ALA A 121 1.16 4.12 7.87
N LYS A 122 0.43 5.14 7.41
CA LYS A 122 -0.36 6.02 8.28
C LYS A 122 -1.46 5.26 9.04
N VAL A 123 -2.06 4.25 8.41
CA VAL A 123 -3.12 3.42 9.01
C VAL A 123 -2.53 2.41 9.98
N VAL A 124 -1.53 1.65 9.56
CA VAL A 124 -1.05 0.48 10.32
C VAL A 124 0.06 0.80 11.33
N ARG A 125 0.68 1.98 11.24
CA ARG A 125 1.66 2.50 12.22
C ARG A 125 2.75 1.49 12.55
N GLY A 126 2.90 1.11 13.82
CA GLY A 126 3.98 0.23 14.30
C GLY A 126 4.03 -1.13 13.62
N GLU A 127 2.88 -1.67 13.19
CA GLU A 127 2.80 -2.95 12.46
C GLU A 127 3.57 -2.92 11.13
N PHE A 128 3.80 -1.73 10.58
CA PHE A 128 4.55 -1.52 9.33
C PHE A 128 6.05 -1.78 9.47
N ILE A 129 6.58 -1.75 10.71
CA ILE A 129 8.02 -1.76 10.99
C ILE A 129 8.72 -3.03 10.52
N VAL A 130 8.01 -4.16 10.44
CA VAL A 130 8.58 -5.42 9.95
C VAL A 130 9.12 -5.31 8.52
N PHE A 131 8.66 -4.33 7.74
CA PHE A 131 9.12 -4.04 6.38
C PHE A 131 10.22 -2.97 6.31
N PHE A 132 10.63 -2.36 7.43
CA PHE A 132 11.45 -1.15 7.49
C PHE A 132 12.70 -1.25 6.61
N ASN A 133 13.45 -2.34 6.69
CA ASN A 133 14.68 -2.51 5.92
C ASN A 133 14.44 -2.41 4.40
N GLN A 134 13.36 -3.01 3.91
CA GLN A 134 13.00 -2.98 2.49
C GLN A 134 12.54 -1.57 2.06
N ILE A 135 11.78 -0.91 2.92
CA ILE A 135 11.28 0.45 2.68
C ILE A 135 12.43 1.45 2.68
N PHE A 136 13.35 1.33 3.63
CA PHE A 136 14.51 2.20 3.77
C PHE A 136 15.41 2.11 2.53
N ASP A 137 15.74 0.89 2.09
CA ASP A 137 16.51 0.68 0.85
C ASP A 137 15.80 1.29 -0.37
N ALA A 138 14.48 1.11 -0.47
CA ALA A 138 13.70 1.71 -1.55
C ALA A 138 13.67 3.24 -1.49
N LEU A 139 13.53 3.84 -0.30
CA LEU A 139 13.54 5.29 -0.10
C LEU A 139 14.89 5.90 -0.47
N CYS A 140 16.00 5.23 -0.16
CA CYS A 140 17.33 5.67 -0.60
C CYS A 140 17.39 5.79 -2.13
N LYS A 141 16.85 4.81 -2.86
CA LYS A 141 16.81 4.83 -4.34
C LYS A 141 15.89 5.94 -4.86
N LEU A 142 14.69 6.08 -4.27
CA LEU A 142 13.70 7.09 -4.67
C LEU A 142 14.15 8.53 -4.37
N SER A 143 15.00 8.74 -3.37
CA SER A 143 15.56 10.08 -3.08
C SER A 143 16.38 10.65 -4.23
N ALA A 144 16.91 9.77 -5.09
CA ALA A 144 17.65 10.11 -6.29
C ALA A 144 16.84 9.87 -7.58
N ASP A 145 15.50 9.76 -7.48
CA ASP A 145 14.65 9.54 -8.65
C ASP A 145 14.78 10.67 -9.68
N SER A 146 14.68 10.35 -10.97
CA SER A 146 14.73 11.35 -12.04
C SER A 146 13.57 12.35 -12.04
N ASP A 147 12.43 11.98 -11.45
CA ASP A 147 11.22 12.81 -11.40
C ASP A 147 11.09 13.51 -10.04
N SER A 148 11.05 14.84 -10.06
CA SER A 148 11.01 15.66 -8.84
C SER A 148 9.73 15.47 -8.01
N ASN A 149 8.62 15.05 -8.63
CA ASN A 149 7.39 14.74 -7.89
C ASN A 149 7.55 13.44 -7.11
N VAL A 150 8.25 12.45 -7.68
CA VAL A 150 8.55 11.20 -7.01
C VAL A 150 9.50 11.45 -5.83
N GLN A 151 10.55 12.26 -6.01
CA GLN A 151 11.43 12.68 -4.92
C GLN A 151 10.65 13.36 -3.78
N SER A 152 9.75 14.28 -4.13
CA SER A 152 8.91 15.00 -3.15
C SER A 152 8.00 14.05 -2.36
N ALA A 153 7.38 13.07 -3.03
CA ALA A 153 6.56 12.05 -2.39
C ALA A 153 7.39 11.12 -1.49
N ALA A 154 8.58 10.72 -1.94
CA ALA A 154 9.52 9.92 -1.16
C ALA A 154 9.97 10.64 0.11
N HIS A 155 10.22 11.95 0.06
CA HIS A 155 10.56 12.75 1.25
C HIS A 155 9.40 12.87 2.26
N LEU A 156 8.15 12.81 1.81
CA LEU A 156 6.99 12.77 2.72
C LEU A 156 6.87 11.40 3.39
N LEU A 157 7.07 10.33 2.62
CA LEU A 157 7.08 8.96 3.12
C LEU A 157 8.24 8.71 4.10
N ASP A 158 9.45 9.17 3.79
CA ASP A 158 10.63 9.07 4.66
C ASP A 158 10.40 9.74 6.03
N ARG A 159 9.79 10.93 6.05
CA ARG A 159 9.42 11.60 7.29
C ARG A 159 8.43 10.78 8.11
N LEU A 160 7.36 10.28 7.49
CA LEU A 160 6.37 9.44 8.18
C LEU A 160 7.00 8.15 8.73
N VAL A 161 7.88 7.50 7.96
CA VAL A 161 8.55 6.28 8.41
C VAL A 161 9.44 6.56 9.62
N LYS A 162 10.19 7.67 9.60
CA LYS A 162 10.98 8.11 10.76
C LYS A 162 10.10 8.39 11.98
N ASP A 163 8.97 9.08 11.80
CA ASP A 163 8.02 9.34 12.88
C ASP A 163 7.51 8.02 13.48
N ILE A 164 7.05 7.07 12.67
CA ILE A 164 6.57 5.75 13.12
C ILE A 164 7.66 4.98 13.87
N VAL A 165 8.90 4.98 13.36
CA VAL A 165 10.03 4.29 14.00
C VAL A 165 10.37 4.92 15.35
N THR A 166 10.36 6.25 15.46
CA THR A 166 10.66 6.95 16.73
C THR A 166 9.54 6.83 17.77
N GLU A 167 8.29 6.66 17.32
CA GLU A 167 7.14 6.38 18.18
C GLU A 167 7.11 4.93 18.68
N SER A 168 7.76 4.00 17.97
CA SER A 168 7.70 2.58 18.30
C SER A 168 8.67 2.17 19.39
N ASP A 169 8.14 1.51 20.42
CA ASP A 169 8.93 0.96 21.51
C ASP A 169 9.82 -0.22 21.07
N GLN A 170 9.58 -0.83 19.90
CA GLN A 170 10.47 -1.87 19.34
C GLN A 170 11.90 -1.36 19.06
N PHE A 171 12.09 -0.04 18.93
CA PHE A 171 13.40 0.58 18.72
C PHE A 171 13.90 1.38 19.93
N ARG A 172 13.15 1.40 21.04
CA ARG A 172 13.54 2.08 22.27
C ARG A 172 14.15 1.06 23.26
N TYR A 173 15.48 1.10 23.37
CA TYR A 173 16.35 0.50 24.41
C TYR A 173 16.63 -1.02 24.24
N ASP A 174 17.84 -1.59 24.26
CA ASP A 174 19.20 -1.16 24.62
C ASP A 174 20.24 -2.08 23.93
N GLU A 175 21.14 -1.52 23.10
CA GLU A 175 22.42 -2.17 22.80
C GLU A 175 23.49 -1.10 22.48
N VAL A 176 23.57 -0.05 23.31
CA VAL A 176 24.73 0.85 23.34
C VAL A 176 25.52 0.52 24.59
N LEU A 177 26.34 -0.52 24.46
CA LEU A 177 27.65 -0.71 25.10
C LEU A 177 27.78 -0.10 26.51
N VAL A 178 27.48 -0.90 27.53
CA VAL A 178 28.18 -0.76 28.81
C VAL A 178 29.59 -1.27 28.56
N PRO A 179 30.66 -0.47 28.72
CA PRO A 179 32.02 -1.01 28.68
C PRO A 179 32.19 -1.87 29.94
N GLU A 180 32.53 -3.14 29.76
CA GLU A 180 33.02 -3.98 30.86
C GLU A 180 34.32 -3.37 31.38
N THR A 181 34.29 -2.83 32.61
CA THR A 181 35.46 -2.63 33.47
C THR A 181 35.12 -2.95 34.91
#